data_AF-A0A3D1IYG5-F1
#
_entry.id   AF-A0A3D1IYG5-F1
#
_cell.length_a   1.000
_cell.length_b   1.000
_cell.length_c   1.000
_cell.angle_alpha   90.00
_cell.angle_beta   90.00
_cell.angle_gamma   90.00
#
_symmetry.space_group_name_H-M   'P 1'
#
loop_
_entity.id
_entity.type
_entity.pdbx_description
1 polymer ?
#
loop_
_entity_poly.entity_id
_entity_poly.type
_entity_poly.pdbx_seq_one_letter_code
_entity_poly.pdbx_strand_id
1 'polypeptide(L)'
;MNRYLKWLAIAVLASNLSACGYNEFQNKDEAIKGAWGEVVNQYQRRADLIPNLVNTVKGYASHERETLEAVTKARASATSFQITPEVLNDPEAFKKFQQVQGQLSSALSRLMVVAEKYPDLKADTSFRDLQSQLEGTENRI
;
A
#
# COMPACT_ATOMS: atom_id res chain seq x y z
N MET A 1 17.62 62.35 4.82
CA MET A 1 17.91 61.19 3.94
C MET A 1 17.98 59.86 4.70
N ASN A 2 18.84 59.72 5.73
CA ASN A 2 19.12 58.41 6.36
C ASN A 2 17.95 57.67 7.02
N ARG A 3 16.92 58.37 7.51
CA ARG A 3 15.80 57.70 8.22
C ARG A 3 14.87 56.97 7.24
N TYR A 4 14.57 57.57 6.09
CA TYR A 4 13.75 56.94 5.04
C TYR A 4 14.46 55.77 4.37
N LEU A 5 15.78 55.86 4.18
CA LEU A 5 16.59 54.77 3.63
C LEU A 5 16.58 53.52 4.54
N LYS A 6 16.58 53.72 5.87
CA LYS A 6 16.46 52.63 6.85
C LYS A 6 15.10 51.93 6.79
N TRP A 7 14.00 52.68 6.70
CA TRP A 7 12.66 52.11 6.57
C TRP A 7 12.49 51.33 5.26
N LEU A 8 13.07 51.82 4.17
CA LEU A 8 13.04 51.15 2.87
C LEU A 8 13.85 49.84 2.89
N ALA A 9 15.02 49.83 3.53
CA ALA A 9 15.80 48.61 3.73
C ALA A 9 15.06 47.57 4.59
N ILE A 10 14.37 48.00 5.66
CA ILE A 10 13.56 47.11 6.51
C ILE A 10 12.39 46.50 5.73
N ALA A 11 11.72 47.30 4.89
CA ALA A 11 10.62 46.80 4.06
C ALA A 11 11.10 45.75 3.03
N VAL A 12 12.26 45.97 2.41
CA VAL A 12 12.87 45.00 1.49
C VAL A 12 13.24 43.71 2.23
N LEU A 13 13.89 43.80 3.39
CA LEU A 13 14.20 42.63 4.23
C LEU A 13 12.94 41.86 4.67
N ALA A 14 11.88 42.57 5.08
CA ALA A 14 10.60 41.96 5.46
C ALA A 14 9.94 41.22 4.29
N SER A 15 10.02 41.77 3.07
CA SER A 15 9.42 41.14 1.89
C SER A 15 10.11 39.82 1.48
N ASN A 16 11.37 39.62 1.84
CA ASN A 16 12.11 38.37 1.58
C ASN A 16 11.74 37.24 2.56
N LEU A 17 11.14 37.56 3.71
CA LEU A 17 10.69 36.56 4.70
C LEU A 17 9.35 35.90 4.30
N SER A 18 8.53 36.57 3.50
CA SER A 18 7.19 36.11 3.11
C SER A 18 7.17 34.94 2.13
N ALA A 19 8.30 34.62 1.48
CA ALA A 19 8.38 33.71 0.34
C ALA A 19 8.98 32.33 0.64
N CYS A 20 9.60 32.12 1.81
CA CYS A 20 10.29 30.88 2.15
C CYS A 20 9.49 30.05 3.16
N GLY A 21 8.63 29.15 2.68
CA GLY A 21 8.12 28.07 3.54
C GLY A 21 6.73 27.55 3.19
N TYR A 22 5.74 28.43 2.96
CA TYR A 22 4.35 27.99 2.76
C TYR A 22 4.19 27.06 1.54
N ASN A 23 4.77 27.46 0.40
CA ASN A 23 4.76 26.63 -0.81
C ASN A 23 5.53 25.32 -0.62
N GLU A 24 6.59 25.31 0.20
CA GLU A 24 7.36 24.10 0.45
C GLU A 24 6.62 23.09 1.33
N PHE A 25 5.90 23.56 2.35
CA PHE A 25 5.04 22.70 3.17
C PHE A 25 3.90 22.08 2.35
N GLN A 26 3.22 22.89 1.52
CA GLN A 26 2.17 22.40 0.63
C GLN A 26 2.72 21.39 -0.38
N ASN A 27 3.88 21.67 -1.00
CA ASN A 27 4.51 20.74 -1.93
C ASN A 27 4.87 19.40 -1.26
N LYS A 28 5.36 19.43 -0.02
CA LYS A 28 5.68 18.21 0.75
C LYS A 28 4.42 17.42 1.12
N ASP A 29 3.35 18.11 1.53
CA ASP A 29 2.08 17.48 1.87
C ASP A 29 1.46 16.75 0.66
N GLU A 30 1.42 17.40 -0.49
CA GLU A 30 0.94 16.79 -1.73
C GLU A 30 1.85 15.64 -2.21
N ALA A 31 3.16 15.74 -2.03
CA ALA A 31 4.08 14.64 -2.31
C ALA A 31 3.83 13.42 -1.41
N ILE A 32 3.54 13.62 -0.12
CA ILE A 32 3.19 12.54 0.81
C ILE A 32 1.87 11.89 0.41
N LYS A 33 0.83 12.68 0.12
CA LYS A 33 -0.46 12.16 -0.35
C LYS A 33 -0.32 11.37 -1.65
N GLY A 34 0.49 11.86 -2.59
CA GLY A 34 0.78 11.18 -3.85
C GLY A 34 1.48 9.83 -3.63
N ALA A 35 2.53 9.82 -2.81
CA ALA A 35 3.24 8.59 -2.46
C ALA A 35 2.33 7.58 -1.71
N TRP A 36 1.48 8.08 -0.81
CA TRP A 36 0.51 7.25 -0.11
C TRP A 36 -0.50 6.64 -1.08
N GLY A 37 -1.03 7.43 -2.01
CA GLY A 37 -1.94 6.94 -3.06
C GLY A 37 -1.33 5.78 -3.85
N GLU A 38 -0.03 5.84 -4.17
CA GLU A 38 0.66 4.74 -4.85
C GLU A 38 0.71 3.47 -3.98
N VAL A 39 1.04 3.60 -2.70
CA VAL A 39 1.02 2.47 -1.74
C VAL A 39 -0.38 1.85 -1.67
N VAL A 40 -1.42 2.67 -1.56
CA VAL A 40 -2.82 2.20 -1.56
C VAL A 40 -3.16 1.44 -2.84
N ASN A 41 -2.74 1.94 -3.99
CA ASN A 41 -2.96 1.28 -5.28
C ASN A 41 -2.31 -0.10 -5.33
N GLN A 42 -1.09 -0.26 -4.80
CA GLN A 42 -0.43 -1.57 -4.75
C GLN A 42 -1.16 -2.53 -3.81
N TYR A 43 -1.58 -2.10 -2.62
CA TYR A 43 -2.38 -2.96 -1.73
C TYR A 43 -3.72 -3.36 -2.34
N GLN A 44 -4.39 -2.45 -3.05
CA GLN A 44 -5.63 -2.74 -3.77
C GLN A 44 -5.39 -3.77 -4.87
N ARG A 45 -4.36 -3.58 -5.71
CA ARG A 45 -3.97 -4.53 -6.75
C ARG A 45 -3.69 -5.92 -6.18
N ARG A 46 -2.97 -6.00 -5.06
CA ARG A 46 -2.69 -7.26 -4.36
C ARG A 46 -3.99 -7.97 -3.99
N ALA A 47 -4.95 -7.25 -3.41
CA ALA A 47 -6.25 -7.81 -3.06
C ALA A 47 -7.06 -8.24 -4.30
N ASP A 48 -6.96 -7.54 -5.42
CA ASP A 48 -7.70 -7.84 -6.65
C ASP A 48 -7.18 -9.08 -7.39
N LEU A 49 -5.92 -9.45 -7.21
CA LEU A 49 -5.34 -10.67 -7.79
C LEU A 49 -5.74 -11.96 -7.03
N ILE A 50 -6.08 -11.84 -5.74
CA ILE A 50 -6.33 -12.99 -4.87
C ILE A 50 -7.49 -13.89 -5.31
N PRO A 51 -8.65 -13.38 -5.78
CA PRO A 51 -9.73 -14.24 -6.25
C PRO A 51 -9.30 -15.17 -7.39
N ASN A 52 -8.50 -14.65 -8.34
CA ASN A 52 -7.95 -15.44 -9.43
C ASN A 52 -6.97 -16.49 -8.91
N LEU A 53 -6.07 -16.10 -8.00
CA LEU A 53 -5.15 -17.05 -7.36
C LEU A 53 -5.89 -18.17 -6.63
N VAL A 54 -6.89 -17.84 -5.82
CA VAL A 54 -7.71 -18.80 -5.08
C VAL A 54 -8.45 -19.74 -6.02
N ASN A 55 -8.97 -19.24 -7.14
CA ASN A 55 -9.65 -20.07 -8.13
C ASN A 55 -8.69 -21.03 -8.84
N THR A 56 -7.49 -20.57 -9.21
CA THR A 56 -6.46 -21.43 -9.80
C THR A 56 -6.04 -22.53 -8.81
N VAL A 57 -5.71 -22.17 -7.56
CA VAL A 57 -5.31 -23.17 -6.55
C VAL A 57 -6.44 -24.16 -6.26
N LYS A 58 -7.71 -23.70 -6.19
CA LYS A 58 -8.87 -24.59 -6.01
C LYS A 58 -8.99 -25.67 -7.06
N GLY A 59 -8.58 -25.41 -8.31
CA GLY A 59 -8.60 -26.38 -9.40
C GLY A 59 -7.69 -27.60 -9.15
N TYR A 60 -6.59 -27.41 -8.42
CA TYR A 60 -5.59 -28.45 -8.17
C TYR A 60 -5.61 -28.98 -6.73
N ALA A 61 -5.94 -28.12 -5.76
CA ALA A 61 -5.80 -28.37 -4.34
C ALA A 61 -7.13 -28.13 -3.59
N SER A 62 -8.23 -28.69 -4.11
CA SER A 62 -9.57 -28.50 -3.55
C SER A 62 -9.72 -28.98 -2.09
N HIS A 63 -8.85 -29.90 -1.64
CA HIS A 63 -8.79 -30.39 -0.27
C HIS A 63 -8.19 -29.36 0.71
N GLU A 64 -7.47 -28.34 0.23
CA GLU A 64 -6.85 -27.28 1.04
C GLU A 64 -7.84 -26.17 1.43
N ARG A 65 -9.06 -26.57 1.80
CA ARG A 65 -10.17 -25.65 2.08
C ARG A 65 -9.85 -24.65 3.17
N GLU A 66 -9.25 -25.11 4.26
CA GLU A 66 -8.87 -24.26 5.39
C GLU A 66 -7.92 -23.14 4.96
N THR A 67 -6.90 -23.48 4.17
CA THR A 67 -5.92 -22.52 3.63
C THR A 67 -6.60 -21.51 2.72
N LEU A 68 -7.45 -21.97 1.79
CA LEU A 68 -8.15 -21.11 0.84
C LEU A 68 -9.18 -20.19 1.52
N GLU A 69 -9.87 -20.69 2.55
CA GLU A 69 -10.77 -19.90 3.38
C GLU A 69 -10.00 -18.85 4.20
N ALA A 70 -8.84 -19.20 4.76
CA ALA A 70 -7.99 -18.26 5.48
C ALA A 70 -7.53 -17.10 4.59
N VAL A 71 -7.12 -17.38 3.35
CA VAL A 71 -6.73 -16.35 2.36
C VAL A 71 -7.93 -15.47 1.99
N THR A 72 -9.10 -16.08 1.76
CA THR A 72 -10.31 -15.35 1.41
C THR A 72 -10.77 -14.42 2.55
N LYS A 73 -10.72 -14.90 3.80
CA LYS A 73 -11.04 -14.10 4.99
C LYS A 73 -10.04 -12.96 5.18
N ALA A 74 -8.74 -13.25 5.07
CA ALA A 74 -7.71 -12.22 5.20
C ALA A 74 -7.85 -11.13 4.13
N ARG A 75 -8.16 -11.51 2.88
CA ARG A 75 -8.49 -10.55 1.81
C ARG A 75 -9.69 -9.68 2.21
N ALA A 76 -10.78 -10.29 2.65
CA ALA A 76 -11.98 -9.57 3.04
C ALA A 76 -11.72 -8.57 4.17
N SER A 77 -10.90 -8.93 5.16
CA SER A 77 -10.45 -8.04 6.23
C SER A 77 -9.56 -6.90 5.72
N ALA A 78 -8.68 -7.17 4.76
CA ALA A 78 -7.82 -6.14 4.17
C ALA A 78 -8.62 -5.15 3.32
N THR A 79 -9.61 -5.62 2.56
CA THR A 79 -10.44 -4.76 1.68
C THR A 79 -11.57 -4.04 2.40
N SER A 80 -11.99 -4.51 3.58
CA SER A 80 -13.03 -3.83 4.37
C SER A 80 -12.50 -2.63 5.13
N PHE A 81 -11.17 -2.52 5.28
CA PHE A 81 -10.54 -1.34 5.83
C PHE A 81 -10.53 -0.22 4.78
N GLN A 82 -11.17 0.90 5.10
CA GLN A 82 -11.19 2.06 4.21
C GLN A 82 -9.86 2.81 4.32
N ILE A 83 -9.05 2.73 3.27
CA ILE A 83 -7.75 3.39 3.24
C ILE A 83 -7.93 4.83 2.79
N THR A 84 -7.89 5.77 3.72
CA THR A 84 -7.99 7.20 3.45
C THR A 84 -6.65 7.89 3.77
N PRO A 85 -6.40 9.12 3.28
CA PRO A 85 -5.20 9.88 3.64
C PRO A 85 -5.07 10.13 5.15
N GLU A 86 -6.20 10.23 5.87
CA GLU A 86 -6.23 10.47 7.31
C GLU A 86 -5.65 9.31 8.12
N VAL A 87 -5.57 8.10 7.55
CA VAL A 87 -4.94 6.93 8.19
C VAL A 87 -3.49 7.22 8.58
N LEU A 88 -2.77 8.05 7.82
CA LEU A 88 -1.39 8.43 8.15
C LEU A 88 -1.28 9.31 9.41
N ASN A 89 -2.35 10.01 9.75
CA ASN A 89 -2.40 10.94 10.88
C ASN A 89 -3.03 10.29 12.13
N ASP A 90 -3.55 9.07 12.02
CA ASP A 90 -4.15 8.30 13.10
C ASP A 90 -3.32 7.03 13.38
N PRO A 91 -2.57 7.00 14.50
CA PRO A 91 -1.75 5.84 14.87
C PRO A 91 -2.54 4.54 15.05
N GLU A 92 -3.78 4.61 15.54
CA GLU A 92 -4.61 3.42 15.74
C GLU A 92 -5.12 2.89 14.40
N ALA A 93 -5.57 3.78 13.51
CA ALA A 93 -5.96 3.40 12.15
C ALA A 93 -4.78 2.82 11.37
N PHE A 94 -3.60 3.43 11.46
CA PHE A 94 -2.40 2.94 10.79
C PHE A 94 -1.98 1.57 11.33
N LYS A 95 -2.02 1.36 12.65
CA LYS A 95 -1.73 0.05 13.25
C LYS A 95 -2.72 -1.02 12.78
N LYS A 96 -4.02 -0.68 12.70
CA LYS A 96 -5.04 -1.60 12.19
C LYS A 96 -4.82 -1.93 10.71
N PHE A 97 -4.48 -0.93 9.91
CA PHE A 97 -4.10 -1.11 8.51
C PHE A 97 -2.93 -2.09 8.37
N GLN A 98 -1.83 -1.87 9.10
CA GLN A 98 -0.67 -2.77 9.09
C GLN A 98 -1.05 -4.19 9.53
N GLN A 99 -1.90 -4.31 10.55
CA GLN A 99 -2.35 -5.61 11.05
C GLN A 99 -3.10 -6.41 9.98
N VAL A 100 -4.10 -5.80 9.31
CA VAL A 100 -4.88 -6.51 8.28
C VAL A 100 -4.05 -6.82 7.05
N GLN A 101 -3.14 -5.93 6.64
CA GLN A 101 -2.23 -6.17 5.52
C GLN A 101 -1.21 -7.28 5.83
N GLY A 102 -0.70 -7.33 7.07
CA GLY A 102 0.21 -8.39 7.53
C GLY A 102 -0.46 -9.75 7.64
N GLN A 103 -1.73 -9.80 8.07
CA GLN A 103 -2.53 -11.04 8.07
C GLN A 103 -2.70 -11.58 6.65
N LEU A 104 -2.91 -10.70 5.67
CA LEU A 104 -3.00 -11.08 4.27
C LEU A 104 -1.67 -11.64 3.75
N SER A 105 -0.54 -10.94 3.96
CA SER A 105 0.78 -11.44 3.59
C SER A 105 1.05 -12.82 4.21
N SER A 106 0.75 -13.00 5.50
CA SER A 106 0.94 -14.28 6.20
C SER A 106 0.08 -15.41 5.61
N ALA A 107 -1.16 -15.13 5.24
CA ALA A 107 -2.04 -16.12 4.61
C ALA A 107 -1.53 -16.52 3.21
N LEU A 108 -1.03 -15.55 2.44
CA LEU A 108 -0.42 -15.81 1.13
C LEU A 108 0.87 -16.64 1.27
N SER A 109 1.74 -16.36 2.24
CA SER A 109 2.93 -17.18 2.49
C SER A 109 2.57 -18.65 2.77
N ARG A 110 1.53 -18.90 3.59
CA ARG A 110 1.04 -20.27 3.84
C ARG A 110 0.52 -20.93 2.57
N LEU A 111 -0.24 -20.20 1.75
CA LEU A 111 -0.73 -20.70 0.47
C LEU A 111 0.41 -21.08 -0.47
N MET A 112 1.50 -20.31 -0.50
CA MET A 112 2.69 -20.64 -1.32
C MET A 112 3.34 -21.94 -0.83
N VAL A 113 3.47 -22.14 0.48
CA VAL A 113 3.98 -23.41 1.04
C VAL A 113 3.08 -24.59 0.70
N VAL A 114 1.76 -24.39 0.70
CA VAL A 114 0.81 -25.43 0.27
C VAL A 114 1.01 -25.74 -1.21
N ALA A 115 1.16 -24.73 -2.07
CA ALA A 115 1.37 -24.92 -3.51
C ALA A 115 2.61 -25.77 -3.84
N GLU A 116 3.66 -25.73 -3.03
CA GLU A 116 4.85 -26.58 -3.20
C GLU A 116 4.55 -28.08 -3.12
N LYS A 117 3.45 -28.48 -2.45
CA LYS A 117 3.01 -29.88 -2.35
C LYS A 117 2.29 -30.37 -3.60
N TYR A 118 1.96 -29.49 -4.54
CA TYR A 118 1.17 -29.78 -5.75
C TYR A 118 2.00 -29.46 -7.00
N PRO A 119 2.79 -30.42 -7.54
CA PRO A 119 3.67 -30.18 -8.68
C PRO A 119 2.95 -29.64 -9.92
N ASP A 120 1.74 -30.12 -10.20
CA ASP A 120 0.95 -29.68 -11.36
C ASP A 120 0.51 -28.21 -11.22
N LEU A 121 0.13 -27.78 -10.01
CA LEU A 121 -0.17 -26.37 -9.71
C LEU A 121 1.08 -25.50 -9.84
N LYS A 122 2.21 -25.98 -9.35
CA LYS A 122 3.50 -25.28 -9.45
C LYS A 122 3.94 -25.10 -10.92
N ALA A 123 3.60 -26.07 -11.77
CA ALA A 123 3.84 -26.02 -13.21
C ALA A 123 2.80 -25.19 -13.98
N ASP A 124 1.62 -24.91 -13.39
CA ASP A 124 0.57 -24.14 -14.03
C ASP A 124 1.05 -22.72 -14.36
N THR A 125 0.84 -22.32 -15.60
CA THR A 125 1.29 -21.01 -16.10
C THR A 125 0.51 -19.88 -15.45
N SER A 126 -0.81 -20.03 -15.30
CA SER A 126 -1.65 -19.01 -14.69
C SER A 126 -1.26 -18.74 -13.23
N PHE A 127 -0.96 -19.80 -12.48
CA PHE A 127 -0.47 -19.71 -11.10
C PHE A 127 0.85 -18.95 -11.01
N ARG A 128 1.83 -19.29 -11.86
CA ARG A 128 3.13 -18.62 -11.89
C ARG A 128 3.04 -17.14 -12.27
N ASP A 129 2.17 -16.82 -13.23
CA ASP A 129 1.93 -15.42 -13.63
C ASP A 129 1.31 -14.61 -12.48
N LEU A 130 0.34 -15.18 -11.77
CA LEU A 130 -0.27 -14.54 -10.60
C LEU A 130 0.74 -14.39 -9.45
N GLN A 131 1.59 -15.39 -9.21
CA GLN A 131 2.67 -15.30 -8.24
C GLN A 131 3.64 -14.16 -8.58
N SER A 132 4.07 -14.06 -9.84
CA SER A 132 4.96 -12.98 -10.29
C SER A 132 4.32 -11.60 -10.15
N GLN A 133 3.02 -11.47 -10.45
CA GLN A 133 2.29 -10.22 -10.25
C GLN A 133 2.17 -9.83 -8.77
N LEU A 134 1.91 -10.81 -7.89
CA LEU A 134 1.83 -10.58 -6.46
C LEU A 134 3.20 -10.22 -5.87
N GLU A 135 4.26 -10.91 -6.26
CA GLU A 135 5.65 -10.59 -5.89
C GLU A 135 6.02 -9.17 -6.36
N GLY A 136 5.73 -8.85 -7.62
CA GLY A 136 5.97 -7.52 -8.17
C GLY A 136 5.16 -6.42 -7.49
N THR A 137 4.00 -6.76 -6.91
CA THR A 137 3.20 -5.83 -6.10
C THR A 137 3.80 -5.68 -4.70
N GLU A 138 4.23 -6.77 -4.07
CA GLU A 138 4.86 -6.75 -2.75
C GLU A 138 6.21 -6.00 -2.77
N ASN A 139 7.00 -6.13 -3.83
CA ASN A 139 8.27 -5.41 -3.99
C ASN A 139 8.11 -3.90 -4.18
N ARG A 140 6.91 -3.42 -4.56
CA ARG A 140 6.61 -1.99 -4.73
C ARG A 140 6.05 -1.35 -3.46
N ILE A 141 5.55 -2.17 -2.54
CA ILE A 141 5.08 -1.76 -1.21
C ILE A 141 6.30 -1.55 -0.31
#